data_AF-A0A5C7QH56-F1
#
_entry.id   AF-A0A5C7QH56-F1
#
_cell.length_a   1.000
_cell.length_b   1.000
_cell.length_c   1.000
_cell.angle_alpha   90.00
_cell.angle_beta   90.00
_cell.angle_gamma   90.00
#
_symmetry.space_group_name_H-M   'P 1'
#
loop_
_entity.id
_entity.type
_entity.pdbx_description
1 polymer ?
#
loop_
_entity_poly.entity_id
_entity_poly.type
_entity_poly.pdbx_seq_one_letter_code
_entity_poly.pdbx_strand_id
1 'polypeptide(L)'
;MPIPITPLPMDLIDNAAFRRRFWRRVDKRKSCWLWTGYKQSGGYGQVEKMVRGERYVMLAHRVAWALTNGPIEDGVLLLHSCDNPGCVNPAHLRCGTQAENAADMDRRGRRVVGERCRTKGHQHSAARYTAEQKARAFHLLMVEWLAYEDVAAEIGCSRDTVCRWAKEFGARRRSPAVMTAAVREEIARTGRWSGWQEGWYMVDGKPTYTGGKG
;
A
#
# COMPACT_ATOMS: atom_id res chain seq x y z
N MET A 1 -0.43 -5.33 1.13
CA MET A 1 0.92 -4.91 0.70
C MET A 1 1.11 -5.38 -0.74
N PRO A 2 1.60 -4.54 -1.67
CA PRO A 2 1.94 -5.04 -3.00
C PRO A 2 3.02 -6.12 -2.84
N ILE A 3 2.81 -7.29 -3.46
CA ILE A 3 3.86 -8.31 -3.51
C ILE A 3 4.99 -7.69 -4.32
N PRO A 4 6.19 -7.55 -3.75
CA PRO A 4 7.31 -6.94 -4.47
C PRO A 4 7.54 -7.67 -5.80
N ILE A 5 7.78 -6.91 -6.87
CA ILE A 5 8.15 -7.44 -8.20
C ILE A 5 9.64 -7.84 -8.17
N THR A 6 10.08 -8.45 -7.07
CA THR A 6 11.44 -8.95 -6.95
C THR A 6 11.62 -10.17 -7.86
N PRO A 7 12.85 -10.42 -8.33
CA PRO A 7 13.17 -11.66 -9.01
C PRO A 7 12.77 -12.84 -8.13
N LEU A 8 12.07 -13.81 -8.72
CA LEU A 8 11.72 -15.04 -8.02
C LEU A 8 13.01 -15.82 -7.78
N PRO A 9 13.35 -16.18 -6.53
CA PRO A 9 14.55 -16.94 -6.28
C PRO A 9 14.39 -18.34 -6.89
N MET A 10 15.11 -18.62 -7.97
CA MET A 10 14.95 -19.86 -8.74
C MET A 10 15.30 -21.10 -7.91
N ASP A 11 16.29 -20.98 -7.01
CA ASP A 11 16.65 -21.98 -6.02
C ASP A 11 15.47 -22.39 -5.12
N LEU A 12 14.52 -21.48 -4.89
CA LEU A 12 13.33 -21.78 -4.10
C LEU A 12 12.26 -22.54 -4.88
N ILE A 13 12.16 -22.37 -6.19
CA ILE A 13 11.07 -22.97 -6.97
C ILE A 13 11.53 -24.14 -7.83
N ASP A 14 12.81 -24.21 -8.18
CA ASP A 14 13.37 -25.18 -9.10
C ASP A 14 13.84 -26.47 -8.41
N ASN A 15 12.90 -27.14 -7.74
CA ASN A 15 13.10 -28.52 -7.31
C ASN A 15 11.91 -29.39 -7.72
N ALA A 16 12.19 -30.67 -7.98
CA ALA A 16 11.19 -31.61 -8.50
C ALA A 16 9.94 -31.72 -7.61
N ALA A 17 10.11 -31.69 -6.28
CA ALA A 17 9.01 -31.77 -5.34
C ALA A 17 8.08 -30.54 -5.42
N PHE A 18 8.66 -29.34 -5.52
CA PHE A 18 7.91 -28.10 -5.69
C PHE A 18 7.19 -28.06 -7.04
N ARG A 19 7.92 -28.32 -8.14
CA ARG A 19 7.34 -28.40 -9.50
C ARG A 19 6.12 -29.32 -9.54
N ARG A 20 6.23 -30.53 -8.97
CA ARG A 20 5.12 -31.51 -8.91
C ARG A 20 3.92 -30.98 -8.11
N ARG A 21 4.16 -30.37 -6.94
CA ARG A 21 3.07 -29.81 -6.11
C ARG A 21 2.41 -28.60 -6.76
N PHE A 22 3.19 -27.77 -7.44
CA PHE A 22 2.69 -26.59 -8.15
C PHE A 22 1.77 -27.02 -9.30
N TRP A 23 2.24 -27.86 -10.22
CA TRP A 23 1.46 -28.26 -11.40
C TRP A 23 0.22 -29.09 -11.07
N ARG A 24 0.19 -29.78 -9.92
CA ARG A 24 -1.02 -30.46 -9.42
C ARG A 24 -2.16 -29.49 -9.06
N ARG A 25 -1.86 -28.22 -8.78
CA ARG A 25 -2.84 -27.16 -8.48
C ARG A 25 -3.22 -26.34 -9.71
N VAL A 26 -2.94 -26.85 -10.90
CA VAL A 26 -3.24 -26.16 -12.16
C VAL A 26 -4.22 -27.03 -12.95
N ASP A 27 -5.41 -26.50 -13.18
CA ASP A 27 -6.39 -27.11 -14.08
C ASP A 27 -6.08 -26.70 -15.53
N LYS A 28 -5.62 -27.66 -16.33
CA LYS A 28 -5.20 -27.46 -17.73
C LYS A 28 -6.27 -27.87 -18.76
N ARG A 29 -7.52 -28.13 -18.33
CA ARG A 29 -8.58 -28.65 -19.23
C ARG A 29 -9.07 -27.65 -20.29
N LYS A 30 -8.75 -26.35 -20.16
CA LYS A 30 -9.16 -25.27 -21.06
C LYS A 30 -7.93 -24.50 -21.56
N SER A 31 -8.11 -23.58 -22.51
CA SER A 31 -7.02 -22.74 -23.03
C SER A 31 -6.34 -21.95 -21.90
N CYS A 32 -7.13 -21.38 -20.98
CA CYS A 32 -6.63 -20.84 -19.73
C CYS A 32 -6.34 -21.98 -18.76
N TRP A 33 -5.09 -22.06 -18.28
CA TRP A 33 -4.71 -22.95 -17.19
C TRP A 33 -5.04 -22.28 -15.87
N LEU A 34 -6.06 -22.77 -15.15
CA LEU A 34 -6.57 -22.08 -13.97
C LEU A 34 -5.85 -22.54 -12.70
N TRP A 35 -5.42 -21.56 -11.90
CA TRP A 35 -4.93 -21.84 -10.55
C TRP A 35 -6.06 -22.27 -9.62
N THR A 36 -5.92 -23.43 -8.98
CA THR A 36 -6.92 -23.98 -8.05
C THR A 36 -6.60 -23.72 -6.57
N GLY A 37 -5.46 -23.11 -6.27
CA GLY A 37 -5.09 -22.69 -4.92
C GLY A 37 -5.68 -21.34 -4.52
N TYR A 38 -5.12 -20.75 -3.46
CA TYR A 38 -5.54 -19.44 -2.96
C TYR A 38 -5.39 -18.36 -4.04
N LYS A 39 -6.39 -17.48 -4.11
CA LYS A 39 -6.42 -16.29 -4.97
C LYS A 39 -6.71 -15.08 -4.10
N GLN A 40 -5.97 -13.99 -4.31
CA GLN A 40 -6.24 -12.73 -3.63
C GLN A 40 -7.49 -12.03 -4.22
N SER A 41 -7.93 -10.93 -3.60
CA SER A 41 -9.12 -10.16 -4.02
C SER A 41 -9.09 -9.70 -5.49
N GLY A 42 -7.89 -9.50 -6.06
CA GLY A 42 -7.71 -9.19 -7.49
C GLY A 42 -7.79 -10.40 -8.44
N GLY A 43 -8.14 -11.59 -7.95
CA GLY A 43 -8.25 -12.82 -8.75
C GLY A 43 -6.93 -13.55 -9.04
N TYR A 44 -5.79 -12.91 -8.74
CA TYR A 44 -4.46 -13.52 -8.95
C TYR A 44 -4.20 -14.66 -7.97
N GLY A 45 -3.75 -15.80 -8.52
CA GLY A 45 -3.31 -16.94 -7.72
C GLY A 45 -2.02 -16.64 -6.95
N GLN A 46 -1.91 -17.17 -5.75
CA GLN A 46 -0.70 -17.12 -4.92
C GLN A 46 -0.21 -18.51 -4.55
N VAL A 47 1.10 -18.62 -4.39
CA VAL A 47 1.82 -19.78 -3.90
C VAL A 47 2.66 -19.36 -2.73
N GLU A 48 2.67 -20.19 -1.69
CA GLU A 48 3.48 -19.97 -0.50
C GLU A 48 4.50 -21.07 -0.34
N LYS A 49 5.71 -20.70 0.08
CA LYS A 49 6.78 -21.62 0.43
C LYS A 49 7.45 -21.18 1.73
N MET A 50 7.58 -22.11 2.68
CA MET A 50 8.38 -21.92 3.88
C MET A 50 9.82 -22.39 3.61
N VAL A 51 10.81 -21.57 3.97
CA VAL A 51 12.24 -21.88 3.80
C VAL A 51 12.98 -21.35 5.01
N ARG A 52 13.66 -22.21 5.77
CA ARG A 52 14.45 -21.83 6.96
C ARG A 52 13.67 -20.93 7.95
N GLY A 53 12.37 -21.16 8.10
CA GLY A 53 11.49 -20.37 8.98
C GLY A 53 10.89 -19.10 8.36
N GLU A 54 11.32 -18.72 7.16
CA GLU A 54 10.80 -17.56 6.44
C GLU A 54 9.68 -17.95 5.45
N ARG A 55 8.65 -17.11 5.36
CA ARG A 55 7.50 -17.29 4.46
C ARG A 55 7.68 -16.48 3.18
N TYR A 56 7.74 -17.19 2.05
CA TYR A 56 7.79 -16.61 0.71
C TYR A 56 6.43 -16.69 0.05
N VAL A 57 5.82 -15.55 -0.28
CA VAL A 57 4.54 -15.45 -1.00
C VAL A 57 4.82 -14.99 -2.43
N MET A 58 4.41 -15.80 -3.41
CA MET A 58 4.72 -15.60 -4.82
C MET A 58 3.44 -15.65 -5.67
N LEU A 59 3.41 -14.90 -6.78
CA LEU A 59 2.30 -14.97 -7.73
C LEU A 59 2.37 -16.24 -8.58
N ALA A 60 1.27 -16.99 -8.67
CA ALA A 60 1.24 -18.29 -9.32
C ALA A 60 1.59 -18.22 -10.82
N HIS A 61 1.17 -17.17 -11.53
CA HIS A 61 1.51 -17.00 -12.95
C HIS A 61 3.00 -16.71 -13.18
N ARG A 62 3.65 -15.96 -12.27
CA ARG A 62 5.11 -15.73 -12.31
C ARG A 62 5.88 -17.02 -12.05
N VAL A 63 5.41 -17.84 -11.11
CA VAL A 63 5.99 -19.17 -10.86
C VAL A 63 5.83 -20.08 -12.09
N ALA A 64 4.65 -20.13 -12.71
CA ALA A 64 4.45 -20.93 -13.92
C ALA A 64 5.35 -20.50 -15.08
N TRP A 65 5.51 -19.19 -15.29
CA TRP A 65 6.48 -18.66 -16.25
C TRP A 65 7.89 -19.11 -15.89
N ALA A 66 8.32 -18.89 -14.65
CA ALA A 66 9.68 -19.18 -14.22
C ALA A 66 10.06 -20.67 -14.36
N LEU A 67 9.13 -21.57 -14.06
CA LEU A 67 9.32 -23.01 -14.22
C LEU A 67 9.36 -23.50 -15.68
N THR A 68 8.85 -22.69 -16.61
CA THR A 68 8.71 -23.07 -18.03
C THR A 68 9.73 -22.36 -18.92
N ASN A 69 9.94 -21.06 -18.70
CA ASN A 69 10.75 -20.16 -19.53
C ASN A 69 12.02 -19.67 -18.82
N GLY A 70 12.18 -19.94 -17.53
CA GLY A 70 13.32 -19.46 -16.74
C GLY A 70 13.07 -18.13 -16.01
N PRO A 71 14.11 -17.57 -15.35
CA PRO A 71 13.97 -16.44 -14.44
C PRO A 71 13.37 -15.20 -15.12
N ILE A 72 12.68 -14.39 -14.32
CA ILE A 72 12.11 -13.10 -14.73
C ILE A 72 13.08 -12.03 -14.25
N GLU A 73 13.54 -11.18 -15.15
CA GLU A 73 14.40 -10.04 -14.84
C GLU A 73 13.70 -9.06 -13.87
N ASP A 74 14.51 -8.31 -13.12
CA ASP A 74 14.00 -7.34 -12.17
C ASP A 74 13.21 -6.22 -12.88
N GLY A 75 12.11 -5.78 -12.25
CA GLY A 75 11.23 -4.76 -12.83
C GLY A 75 10.36 -5.22 -14.01
N VAL A 76 10.54 -6.44 -14.54
CA VAL A 76 9.71 -6.98 -15.63
C VAL A 76 8.34 -7.45 -15.11
N LEU A 77 7.29 -6.99 -15.77
CA LEU A 77 5.92 -7.45 -15.56
C LEU A 77 5.58 -8.61 -16.50
N LEU A 78 4.71 -9.50 -16.02
CA LEU A 78 4.06 -10.49 -16.88
C LEU A 78 2.62 -10.05 -17.14
N LEU A 79 2.29 -9.84 -18.41
CA LEU A 79 1.00 -9.34 -18.85
C LEU A 79 0.18 -10.49 -19.44
N HIS A 80 -1.08 -10.61 -19.00
CA HIS A 80 -2.02 -11.60 -19.53
C HIS A 80 -2.60 -11.14 -20.87
N SER A 81 -2.49 -11.97 -21.92
CA SER A 81 -3.23 -11.74 -23.17
C SER A 81 -4.73 -12.06 -23.01
N CYS A 82 -5.05 -13.04 -22.16
CA CYS A 82 -6.38 -13.63 -21.97
C CYS A 82 -7.31 -12.91 -20.96
N ASP A 83 -6.88 -11.81 -20.35
CA ASP A 83 -7.65 -11.06 -19.32
C ASP A 83 -8.19 -11.87 -18.13
N ASN A 84 -7.59 -13.02 -17.85
CA ASN A 84 -7.96 -13.86 -16.73
C ASN A 84 -6.84 -13.87 -15.68
N PRO A 85 -6.97 -13.12 -14.56
CA PRO A 85 -5.96 -13.03 -13.50
C PRO A 85 -5.61 -14.40 -12.86
N GLY A 86 -6.55 -15.35 -12.90
CA GLY A 86 -6.34 -16.71 -12.39
C GLY A 86 -5.62 -17.64 -13.36
N CYS A 87 -5.33 -17.19 -14.59
CA CYS A 87 -4.61 -17.97 -15.59
C CYS A 87 -3.12 -18.01 -15.29
N VAL A 88 -2.53 -19.20 -15.36
CA VAL A 88 -1.11 -19.48 -15.20
C VAL A 88 -0.48 -20.14 -16.43
N ASN A 89 -1.18 -20.14 -17.58
CA ASN A 89 -0.65 -20.68 -18.83
C ASN A 89 0.49 -19.77 -19.35
N PRO A 90 1.74 -20.25 -19.47
CA PRO A 90 2.85 -19.45 -19.98
C PRO A 90 2.61 -18.89 -21.38
N ALA A 91 1.85 -19.59 -22.24
CA ALA A 91 1.50 -19.11 -23.58
C ALA A 91 0.54 -17.91 -23.56
N HIS A 92 -0.14 -17.66 -22.44
CA HIS A 92 -1.02 -16.49 -22.26
C HIS A 92 -0.32 -15.34 -21.52
N LEU A 93 0.98 -15.45 -21.27
CA LEU A 93 1.79 -14.45 -20.59
C LEU A 93 2.82 -13.89 -21.56
N ARG A 94 3.15 -12.60 -21.39
CA ARG A 94 4.27 -11.95 -22.07
C ARG A 94 5.01 -11.05 -21.11
N CYS A 95 6.33 -10.93 -21.28
CA CYS A 95 7.10 -9.88 -20.61
C CYS A 95 6.64 -8.51 -21.12
N GLY A 96 6.59 -7.54 -20.21
CA GLY A 96 6.25 -6.17 -20.54
C GLY A 96 6.59 -5.20 -19.42
N THR A 97 6.37 -3.93 -19.69
CA THR A 97 6.63 -2.81 -18.80
C THR A 97 5.35 -2.34 -18.10
N GLN A 98 5.51 -1.54 -17.04
CA GLN A 98 4.37 -0.85 -16.41
C GLN A 98 3.62 0.04 -17.39
N ALA A 99 4.33 0.70 -18.30
CA ALA A 99 3.74 1.57 -19.32
C ALA A 99 2.87 0.78 -20.30
N GLU A 100 3.34 -0.40 -20.77
CA GLU A 100 2.53 -1.27 -21.63
C GLU A 100 1.32 -1.85 -20.91
N ASN A 101 1.44 -2.23 -19.64
CA ASN A 101 0.30 -2.68 -18.84
C ASN A 101 -0.77 -1.59 -18.73
N ALA A 102 -0.34 -0.34 -18.50
CA ALA A 102 -1.24 0.81 -18.45
C ALA A 102 -1.90 1.08 -19.81
N ALA A 103 -1.13 1.01 -20.90
CA ALA A 103 -1.66 1.15 -22.26
C ALA A 103 -2.67 0.05 -22.61
N ASP A 104 -2.42 -1.21 -22.21
CA ASP A 104 -3.35 -2.32 -22.41
C ASP A 104 -4.62 -2.18 -21.57
N MET A 105 -4.50 -1.67 -20.34
CA MET A 105 -5.66 -1.34 -19.50
C MET A 105 -6.52 -0.22 -20.14
N ASP A 106 -5.88 0.81 -20.67
CA ASP A 106 -6.54 1.94 -21.33
C ASP A 106 -7.22 1.50 -22.62
N ARG A 107 -6.53 0.76 -23.49
CA ARG A 107 -7.09 0.19 -24.73
C ARG A 107 -8.31 -0.69 -24.46
N ARG A 108 -8.31 -1.42 -23.34
CA ARG A 108 -9.41 -2.31 -22.94
C ARG A 108 -10.50 -1.60 -22.14
N GLY A 109 -10.44 -0.26 -21.99
CA GLY A 109 -11.46 0.52 -21.29
C GLY A 109 -11.59 0.21 -19.80
N ARG A 110 -10.58 -0.45 -19.21
CA ARG A 110 -10.56 -0.84 -17.79
C ARG A 110 -10.04 0.26 -16.88
N ARG A 111 -9.52 1.34 -17.46
CA ARG A 111 -9.11 2.51 -16.68
C ARG A 111 -10.32 3.11 -15.99
N VAL A 112 -10.27 3.10 -14.66
CA VAL A 112 -11.27 3.78 -13.86
C VAL A 112 -10.95 5.28 -13.89
N VAL A 113 -11.80 6.04 -14.56
CA VAL A 113 -11.71 7.50 -14.68
C VAL A 113 -13.02 8.16 -14.25
N GLY A 114 -12.95 9.43 -13.85
CA GLY A 114 -14.12 10.25 -13.55
C GLY A 114 -14.98 9.69 -12.41
N GLU A 115 -16.29 9.63 -12.61
CA GLU A 115 -17.27 9.26 -11.59
C GLU A 115 -17.16 7.82 -11.10
N ARG A 116 -16.56 6.92 -11.90
CA ARG A 116 -16.29 5.53 -11.51
C ARG A 116 -15.12 5.41 -10.53
N CYS A 117 -14.33 6.48 -10.36
CA CYS A 117 -13.27 6.52 -9.36
C CYS A 117 -13.90 6.63 -7.97
N ARG A 118 -13.80 5.55 -7.17
CA ARG A 118 -14.36 5.48 -5.82
C ARG A 118 -13.76 6.50 -4.85
N THR A 119 -12.63 7.10 -5.20
CA THR A 119 -11.90 8.06 -4.37
C THR A 119 -11.76 9.38 -5.14
N LYS A 120 -12.72 10.30 -4.93
CA LYS A 120 -12.65 11.68 -5.44
C LYS A 120 -11.96 12.58 -4.42
N GLY A 121 -11.18 13.56 -4.89
CA GLY A 121 -10.66 14.66 -4.08
C GLY A 121 -9.85 14.22 -2.86
N HIS A 122 -10.20 14.75 -1.68
CA HIS A 122 -9.56 14.50 -0.38
C HIS A 122 -9.65 13.04 0.11
N GLN A 123 -10.40 12.17 -0.56
CA GLN A 123 -10.41 10.73 -0.29
C GLN A 123 -9.38 9.96 -1.14
N HIS A 124 -8.70 10.63 -2.06
CA HIS A 124 -7.64 10.04 -2.87
C HIS A 124 -6.30 10.07 -2.14
N SER A 125 -5.49 9.03 -2.28
CA SER A 125 -4.17 8.90 -1.63
C SER A 125 -3.16 9.98 -2.05
N ALA A 126 -3.38 10.58 -3.22
CA ALA A 126 -2.60 11.69 -3.78
C ALA A 126 -3.25 13.07 -3.54
N ALA A 127 -4.29 13.16 -2.70
CA ALA A 127 -4.86 14.45 -2.33
C ALA A 127 -3.78 15.34 -1.69
N ARG A 128 -3.58 16.52 -2.27
CA ARG A 128 -2.71 17.55 -1.69
C ARG A 128 -3.54 18.35 -0.68
N TYR A 129 -3.03 18.47 0.54
CA TYR A 129 -3.63 19.25 1.61
C TYR A 129 -2.77 20.48 1.88
N THR A 130 -3.39 21.59 2.25
CA THR A 130 -2.66 22.82 2.54
C THR A 130 -1.96 22.74 3.91
N ALA A 131 -0.98 23.60 4.14
CA ALA A 131 -0.30 23.69 5.44
C ALA A 131 -1.30 24.02 6.56
N GLU A 132 -2.30 24.85 6.27
CA GLU A 132 -3.36 25.26 7.18
C GLU A 132 -4.26 24.09 7.58
N GLN A 133 -4.68 23.25 6.61
CA GLN A 133 -5.48 22.06 6.89
C GLN A 133 -4.73 21.09 7.82
N LYS A 134 -3.43 20.91 7.57
CA LYS A 134 -2.58 20.04 8.38
C LYS A 134 -2.34 20.60 9.78
N ALA A 135 -2.15 21.92 9.91
CA ALA A 135 -2.03 22.60 11.20
C ALA A 135 -3.34 22.53 12.01
N ARG A 136 -4.49 22.69 11.36
CA ARG A 136 -5.80 22.54 12.01
C ARG A 136 -6.02 21.09 12.46
N ALA A 137 -5.69 20.11 11.64
CA ALA A 137 -5.78 18.69 12.00
C ALA A 137 -4.90 18.35 13.22
N PHE A 138 -3.69 18.92 13.26
CA PHE A 138 -2.81 18.80 14.41
C PHE A 138 -3.44 19.37 15.68
N HIS A 139 -3.96 20.60 15.61
CA HIS A 139 -4.60 21.24 16.77
C HIS A 139 -5.76 20.39 17.29
N LEU A 140 -6.62 19.91 16.40
CA LEU A 140 -7.76 19.07 16.78
C LEU A 140 -7.33 17.74 17.41
N LEU A 141 -6.26 17.11 16.90
CA LEU A 141 -5.74 15.85 17.43
C LEU A 141 -4.99 16.02 18.76
N MET A 142 -4.18 17.07 18.88
CA MET A 142 -3.16 17.20 19.93
C MET A 142 -3.57 18.19 21.04
N VAL A 143 -4.51 19.09 20.76
CA VAL A 143 -4.99 20.12 21.69
C VAL A 143 -6.44 19.87 22.08
N GLU A 144 -7.32 19.67 21.10
CA GLU A 144 -8.75 19.40 21.34
C GLU A 144 -9.06 17.91 21.57
N TRP A 145 -8.09 17.02 21.29
CA TRP A 145 -8.16 15.57 21.49
C TRP A 145 -9.35 14.88 20.80
N LEU A 146 -9.77 15.41 19.66
CA LEU A 146 -10.86 14.84 18.90
C LEU A 146 -10.50 13.47 18.32
N ALA A 147 -11.52 12.62 18.16
CA ALA A 147 -11.35 11.33 17.51
C ALA A 147 -10.97 11.53 16.04
N TYR A 148 -10.30 10.55 15.44
CA TYR A 148 -9.83 10.69 14.06
C TYR A 148 -10.98 10.92 13.08
N GLU A 149 -12.15 10.37 13.40
CA GLU A 149 -13.39 10.51 12.66
C GLU A 149 -13.88 11.96 12.66
N ASP A 150 -13.85 12.64 13.81
CA ASP A 150 -14.29 14.04 13.95
C ASP A 150 -13.29 15.00 13.31
N VAL A 151 -11.99 14.74 13.49
CA VAL A 151 -10.93 15.50 12.80
C VAL A 151 -11.05 15.35 11.29
N ALA A 152 -11.34 14.14 10.81
CA ALA A 152 -11.51 13.88 9.39
C ALA A 152 -12.72 14.63 8.82
N ALA A 153 -13.84 14.67 9.56
CA ALA A 153 -15.03 15.41 9.18
C ALA A 153 -14.78 16.92 9.11
N GLU A 154 -14.16 17.49 10.14
CA GLU A 154 -13.83 18.93 10.24
C GLU A 154 -12.88 19.40 9.12
N ILE A 155 -11.86 18.60 8.81
CA ILE A 155 -10.88 18.94 7.77
C ILE A 155 -11.42 18.64 6.35
N GLY A 156 -12.48 17.84 6.25
CA GLY A 156 -12.96 17.30 4.98
C GLY A 156 -11.92 16.37 4.36
N CYS A 157 -11.42 15.39 5.11
CA CYS A 157 -10.44 14.41 4.63
C CYS A 157 -10.81 12.98 5.05
N SER A 158 -10.03 11.99 4.60
CA SER A 158 -10.24 10.61 5.05
C SER A 158 -9.65 10.38 6.45
N ARG A 159 -10.31 9.52 7.25
CA ARG A 159 -9.79 9.06 8.56
C ARG A 159 -8.38 8.44 8.47
N ASP A 160 -8.05 7.82 7.34
CA ASP A 160 -6.70 7.30 7.06
C ASP A 160 -5.67 8.41 6.83
N THR A 161 -6.07 9.56 6.27
CA THR A 161 -5.22 10.75 6.18
C THR A 161 -4.86 11.25 7.57
N VAL A 162 -5.85 11.37 8.46
CA VAL A 162 -5.64 11.79 9.86
C VAL A 162 -4.73 10.80 10.59
N CYS A 163 -4.92 9.50 10.39
CA CYS A 163 -4.04 8.48 10.96
C CYS A 163 -2.58 8.61 10.49
N ARG A 164 -2.37 8.96 9.22
CA ARG A 164 -1.02 9.20 8.66
C ARG A 164 -0.38 10.44 9.28
N TRP A 165 -1.14 11.53 9.38
CA TRP A 165 -0.67 12.75 10.04
C TRP A 165 -0.38 12.54 11.51
N ALA A 166 -1.20 11.81 12.25
CA ALA A 166 -0.92 11.47 13.65
C ALA A 166 0.44 10.77 13.82
N LYS A 167 0.78 9.84 12.92
CA LYS A 167 2.11 9.20 12.91
C LYS A 167 3.23 10.20 12.62
N GLU A 168 3.03 11.06 11.63
CA GLU A 168 3.97 12.11 11.25
C GLU A 168 4.22 13.11 12.39
N PHE A 169 3.16 13.50 13.09
CA PHE A 169 3.21 14.38 14.26
C PHE A 169 3.84 13.73 15.48
N GLY A 170 4.17 12.42 15.42
CA GLY A 170 4.71 11.68 16.55
C GLY A 170 3.67 11.29 17.59
N ALA A 171 2.37 11.41 17.28
CA ALA A 171 1.27 10.98 18.13
C ALA A 171 1.16 9.45 18.12
N ARG A 172 2.10 8.76 18.78
CA ARG A 172 1.92 7.35 19.14
C ARG A 172 0.79 7.31 20.15
N ARG A 173 -0.24 6.48 19.89
CA ARG A 173 -1.37 6.20 20.80
C ARG A 173 -0.96 6.35 22.26
N ARG A 174 -1.24 7.51 22.85
CA ARG A 174 -1.49 7.62 24.28
C ARG A 174 -2.98 7.78 24.37
N SER A 175 -3.60 6.87 25.10
CA SER A 175 -5.02 6.96 25.45
C SER A 175 -5.32 8.39 25.94
N PRO A 176 -6.56 8.89 25.80
CA PRO A 176 -7.01 10.19 26.30
C PRO A 176 -6.67 10.49 27.78
N ALA A 177 -6.21 9.49 28.54
CA ALA A 177 -5.88 9.58 29.95
C ALA A 177 -4.53 10.25 30.31
N VAL A 178 -3.70 10.70 29.37
CA VAL A 178 -2.36 11.24 29.72
C VAL A 178 -2.11 12.61 29.10
N MET A 179 -2.91 13.58 29.52
CA MET A 179 -2.47 14.98 29.61
C MET A 179 -1.95 15.19 31.03
N THR A 180 -0.69 14.85 31.27
CA THR A 180 -0.06 15.22 32.55
C THR A 180 0.06 16.74 32.61
N ALA A 181 -0.05 17.31 33.81
CA ALA A 181 0.22 18.73 34.05
C ALA A 181 1.55 19.17 33.42
N ALA A 182 2.55 18.28 33.44
CA ALA A 182 3.86 18.47 32.83
C ALA A 182 3.83 18.82 31.33
N VAL A 183 2.94 18.22 30.52
CA VAL A 183 2.85 18.56 29.08
C VAL A 183 2.26 19.96 28.89
N ARG A 184 1.28 20.34 29.71
CA ARG A 184 0.68 21.69 29.67
C ARG A 184 1.67 22.76 30.12
N GLU A 185 2.39 22.49 31.22
CA GLU A 185 3.43 23.37 31.74
C GLU A 185 4.59 23.51 30.76
N GLU A 186 4.99 22.44 30.09
CA GLU A 186 6.04 22.49 29.08
C GLU A 186 5.66 23.40 27.93
N ILE A 187 4.49 23.21 27.32
CA ILE A 187 4.00 24.07 26.22
C ILE A 187 3.85 25.52 26.68
N ALA A 188 3.31 25.76 27.88
CA ALA A 188 3.19 27.10 28.43
C ALA A 188 4.56 27.78 28.63
N ARG A 189 5.59 27.02 29.01
CA ARG A 189 6.94 27.53 29.26
C ARG A 189 7.75 27.78 27.98
N THR A 190 7.65 26.89 27.00
CA THR A 190 8.56 26.87 25.83
C THR A 190 7.88 27.27 24.52
N GLY A 191 6.55 27.36 24.50
CA GLY A 191 5.78 27.48 23.26
C GLY A 191 5.91 26.22 22.37
N ARG A 192 6.46 25.11 22.86
CA ARG A 192 6.72 23.89 22.07
C ARG A 192 6.74 22.65 22.95
N TRP A 193 5.98 21.62 22.58
CA TRP A 193 6.13 20.31 23.21
C TRP A 193 7.35 19.57 22.66
N SER A 194 8.23 19.05 23.52
CA SER A 194 9.39 18.24 23.14
C SER A 194 9.04 16.95 22.38
N GLY A 195 7.80 16.47 22.51
CA GLY A 195 7.28 15.35 21.71
C GLY A 195 7.01 15.70 20.24
N TRP A 196 6.98 16.98 19.87
CA TRP A 196 6.80 17.40 18.47
C TRP A 196 8.11 17.28 17.67
N GLN A 197 7.97 16.81 16.43
CA GLN A 197 9.02 16.90 15.40
C GLN A 197 9.52 18.35 15.25
N GLU A 198 10.74 18.52 14.74
CA GLU A 198 11.34 19.84 14.53
C GLU A 198 10.51 20.69 13.53
N GLY A 199 10.46 22.00 13.76
CA GLY A 199 9.70 22.95 12.93
C GLY A 199 8.26 23.25 13.38
N TRP A 200 7.80 22.68 14.49
CA TRP A 200 6.47 22.95 15.07
C TRP A 200 6.55 23.83 16.33
N TYR A 201 5.79 24.92 16.34
CA TYR A 201 5.77 25.92 17.41
C TYR A 201 4.35 26.43 17.69
N MET A 202 4.08 26.89 18.89
CA MET A 202 2.86 27.66 19.20
C MET A 202 3.04 29.11 18.77
N VAL A 203 2.19 29.57 17.86
CA VAL A 203 2.10 30.97 17.40
C VAL A 203 0.66 31.41 17.61
N ASP A 204 0.44 32.48 18.39
CA ASP A 204 -0.89 32.99 18.75
C ASP A 204 -1.84 31.92 19.32
N GLY A 205 -1.32 31.05 20.18
CA GLY A 205 -2.09 29.95 20.78
C GLY A 205 -2.41 28.81 19.82
N LYS A 206 -1.84 28.81 18.61
CA LYS A 206 -2.04 27.77 17.59
C LYS A 206 -0.74 27.06 17.24
N PRO A 207 -0.71 25.72 17.22
CA PRO A 207 0.42 24.99 16.68
C PRO A 207 0.58 25.28 15.19
N THR A 208 1.73 25.83 14.82
CA THR A 208 2.07 26.29 13.50
C THR A 208 3.38 25.64 13.07
N TYR A 209 3.37 25.04 11.87
CA TYR A 209 4.60 24.55 11.25
C TYR A 209 5.29 25.72 10.56
N THR A 210 6.42 26.15 11.08
CA THR A 210 7.17 27.28 10.52
C THR A 210 8.19 26.85 9.46
N GLY A 211 8.27 25.55 9.18
CA GLY A 211 9.15 24.99 8.15
C GLY A 211 10.61 24.95 8.59
N GLY A 212 11.12 23.74 8.81
CA GLY A 212 12.56 23.53 8.66
C GLY A 212 12.89 23.68 7.17
N LYS A 213 13.48 24.81 6.77
CA LYS A 213 14.13 24.90 5.46
C LYS A 213 15.28 23.90 5.44
N GLY A 214 15.06 22.79 4.74
CA GLY A 214 16.07 21.93 4.15
C GLY A 214 15.71 21.74 2.69
#